data_AF-A0AAV5CJG1-F1
#
_entry.id   AF-A0AAV5CJG1-F1
#
_cell.length_a   1.000
_cell.length_b   1.000
_cell.length_c   1.000
_cell.angle_alpha   90.00
_cell.angle_beta   90.00
_cell.angle_gamma   90.00
#
_symmetry.space_group_name_H-M   'P 1'
#
loop_
_entity.id
_entity.type
_entity.pdbx_description
1 polymer ?
#
loop_
_entity_poly.entity_id
_entity_poly.type
_entity_poly.pdbx_seq_one_letter_code
_entity_poly.pdbx_strand_id
1 'polypeptide(L)'
;MATASVSFKSREDHRKQLELEEARKAGLAPAEVDEDGKEINPHIPQYMSSAPWYLNSQKPSLKHQRKWKSDPNYTKSWYDRGAKVFQANKYRKGACENCGAMTHDKKSCVERPRVVGAKWTNMQIAPDEKVESFELDYDGKRDRWNGYDPSTYTRIIVEYEAREEARKKFLKEQQLKKLEEKNGSQDDNDAGSDEDVEDGLKIDEAKVDEQSDGLR
;
A
#
# COMPACT_ATOMS: atom_id res chain seq x y z
N MET A 1 -27.96 16.65 -42.84
CA MET A 1 -27.61 15.53 -43.73
C MET A 1 -26.10 15.46 -43.81
N ALA A 2 -25.48 14.34 -43.41
CA ALA A 2 -24.03 14.17 -43.48
C ALA A 2 -23.70 13.27 -44.68
N THR A 3 -23.13 13.86 -45.73
CA THR A 3 -22.62 13.11 -46.88
C THR A 3 -21.21 12.62 -46.55
N ALA A 4 -21.08 11.35 -46.16
CA ALA A 4 -19.78 10.70 -46.09
C ALA A 4 -19.28 10.45 -47.52
N SER A 5 -18.36 11.27 -48.01
CA SER A 5 -17.64 11.03 -49.26
C SER A 5 -16.60 9.93 -49.05
N VAL A 6 -17.04 8.67 -49.09
CA VAL A 6 -16.13 7.53 -49.12
C VAL A 6 -15.59 7.43 -50.56
N SER A 7 -14.42 8.03 -50.82
CA SER A 7 -13.77 7.89 -52.12
C SER A 7 -13.46 6.41 -52.36
N PHE A 8 -14.10 5.82 -53.38
CA PHE A 8 -13.77 4.48 -53.85
C PHE A 8 -12.31 4.47 -54.32
N LYS A 9 -11.44 3.77 -53.57
CA LYS A 9 -10.06 3.52 -53.99
C LYS A 9 -10.08 2.66 -55.26
N SER A 10 -9.29 3.01 -56.27
CA SER A 10 -9.15 2.17 -57.46
C SER A 10 -8.58 0.80 -57.08
N ARG A 11 -8.88 -0.25 -57.85
CA ARG A 11 -8.30 -1.59 -57.66
C ARG A 11 -6.78 -1.56 -57.68
N GLU A 12 -6.20 -0.63 -58.44
CA GLU A 12 -4.76 -0.39 -58.51
C GLU A 12 -4.22 0.22 -57.21
N ASP A 13 -4.95 1.15 -56.59
CA ASP A 13 -4.54 1.78 -55.32
C ASP A 13 -4.59 0.81 -54.15
N HIS A 14 -5.56 -0.12 -54.17
CA HIS A 14 -5.65 -1.17 -53.17
C HIS A 14 -4.47 -2.17 -53.27
N ARG A 15 -4.05 -2.53 -54.49
CA ARG A 15 -2.86 -3.38 -54.69
C ARG A 15 -1.59 -2.68 -54.20
N LYS A 16 -1.41 -1.41 -54.56
CA LYS A 16 -0.27 -0.59 -54.10
C LYS A 16 -0.23 -0.48 -52.57
N GLN A 17 -1.38 -0.34 -51.90
CA GLN A 17 -1.43 -0.29 -50.43
C GLN A 17 -0.96 -1.62 -49.79
N LEU A 18 -1.41 -2.76 -50.32
CA LEU A 18 -0.95 -4.07 -49.84
C LEU A 18 0.55 -4.27 -50.06
N GLU A 19 1.07 -3.95 -51.25
CA GLU A 19 2.50 -4.05 -51.57
C GLU A 19 3.35 -3.13 -50.66
N LEU A 20 2.86 -1.93 -50.34
CA LEU A 20 3.51 -1.02 -49.40
C LEU A 20 3.48 -1.56 -47.97
N GLU A 21 2.38 -2.14 -47.52
CA GLU A 21 2.27 -2.79 -46.22
C GLU A 21 3.22 -4.00 -46.11
N GLU A 22 3.34 -4.82 -47.17
CA GLU A 22 4.28 -5.94 -47.24
C GLU A 22 5.74 -5.47 -47.25
N ALA A 23 6.06 -4.42 -48.01
CA ALA A 23 7.40 -3.83 -48.01
C ALA A 23 7.77 -3.23 -46.64
N ARG A 24 6.81 -2.60 -45.95
CA ARG A 24 7.00 -2.10 -44.58
C ARG A 24 7.21 -3.25 -43.59
N LYS A 25 6.42 -4.32 -43.71
CA LYS A 25 6.56 -5.53 -42.90
C LYS A 25 7.89 -6.26 -43.12
N ALA A 26 8.44 -6.16 -44.33
CA ALA A 26 9.76 -6.68 -44.69
C ALA A 26 10.92 -5.72 -44.34
N GLY A 27 10.64 -4.53 -43.80
CA GLY A 27 11.66 -3.53 -43.45
C GLY A 27 12.30 -2.79 -44.64
N LEU A 28 11.74 -2.95 -45.84
CA LEU A 28 12.20 -2.31 -47.08
C LEU A 28 11.67 -0.88 -47.24
N ALA A 29 10.53 -0.57 -46.62
CA ALA A 29 9.89 0.74 -46.66
C ALA A 29 9.77 1.35 -45.26
N PRO A 30 9.83 2.68 -45.12
CA PRO A 30 9.71 3.34 -43.82
C PRO A 30 8.33 3.13 -43.19
N ALA A 31 8.31 3.03 -41.87
CA ALA A 31 7.09 2.89 -41.08
C ALA A 31 6.15 4.10 -41.28
N GLU A 32 4.85 3.86 -41.10
CA GLU A 32 3.87 4.93 -41.14
C GLU A 32 3.97 5.79 -39.88
N VAL A 33 3.89 7.12 -40.04
CA VAL A 33 4.02 8.06 -38.92
C VAL A 33 2.63 8.56 -38.54
N ASP A 34 2.30 8.44 -37.25
CA ASP A 34 1.05 8.94 -36.65
C ASP A 34 1.03 10.48 -36.61
N GLU A 35 -0.13 11.07 -36.28
CA GLU A 35 -0.34 12.51 -36.09
C GLU A 35 0.61 13.14 -35.06
N ASP A 36 1.00 12.35 -34.04
CA ASP A 36 1.94 12.75 -32.98
C ASP A 36 3.43 12.55 -33.38
N GLY A 37 3.72 12.22 -34.64
CA GLY A 37 5.09 11.99 -35.13
C GLY A 37 5.69 10.65 -34.70
N LYS A 38 4.88 9.71 -34.22
CA LYS A 38 5.33 8.39 -33.76
C LYS A 38 5.19 7.36 -34.86
N GLU A 39 6.23 6.56 -35.06
CA GLU A 39 6.21 5.45 -36.00
C GLU A 39 5.26 4.34 -35.51
N ILE A 40 4.35 3.92 -36.39
CA ILE A 40 3.43 2.81 -36.18
C ILE A 40 4.13 1.55 -36.67
N ASN A 41 4.27 0.58 -35.76
CA ASN A 41 4.90 -0.69 -36.08
C ASN A 41 4.13 -1.41 -37.23
N PRO A 42 4.77 -1.72 -38.37
CA PRO A 42 4.15 -2.39 -39.52
C PRO A 42 3.58 -3.79 -39.24
N HIS A 43 3.96 -4.41 -38.13
CA HIS A 43 3.45 -5.72 -37.73
C HIS A 43 2.15 -5.66 -36.94
N ILE A 44 1.67 -4.47 -36.55
CA ILE A 44 0.35 -4.31 -35.93
C ILE A 44 -0.73 -4.61 -36.98
N PRO A 45 -1.65 -5.56 -36.74
CA PRO A 45 -2.72 -5.85 -37.68
C PRO A 45 -3.54 -4.61 -38.03
N GLN A 46 -3.98 -4.50 -39.28
CA GLN A 46 -4.68 -3.33 -39.82
C GLN A 46 -5.92 -2.92 -38.99
N TYR A 47 -6.64 -3.89 -38.41
CA TYR A 47 -7.83 -3.62 -37.57
C TYR A 47 -7.50 -2.98 -36.21
N MET A 48 -6.25 -3.04 -35.75
CA MET A 48 -5.81 -2.37 -34.51
C MET A 48 -5.22 -0.99 -34.77
N SER A 49 -4.64 -0.75 -35.95
CA SER A 49 -4.02 0.53 -36.33
C SER A 49 -5.01 1.51 -36.97
N SER A 50 -6.06 1.00 -37.63
CA SER A 50 -7.13 1.82 -38.20
C SER A 50 -8.07 2.32 -37.09
N ALA A 51 -8.16 3.64 -36.95
CA ALA A 51 -9.10 4.25 -36.01
C ALA A 51 -10.54 4.05 -36.51
N PRO A 52 -11.46 3.58 -35.66
CA PRO A 52 -12.88 3.49 -35.99
C PRO A 52 -13.50 4.83 -36.41
N TRP A 53 -14.50 4.78 -37.29
CA TRP A 53 -15.14 5.96 -37.90
C TRP A 53 -15.67 6.98 -36.87
N TYR A 54 -16.11 6.54 -35.69
CA TYR A 54 -16.67 7.41 -34.65
C TYR A 54 -15.62 8.26 -33.91
N LEU A 55 -14.32 8.01 -34.14
CA LEU A 55 -13.23 8.81 -33.59
C LEU A 55 -12.73 9.91 -34.53
N ASN A 56 -13.33 10.02 -35.74
CA ASN A 56 -13.03 11.06 -36.76
C ASN A 56 -11.53 11.24 -37.06
N SER A 57 -10.70 10.22 -36.83
CA SER A 57 -9.27 10.26 -37.14
C SER A 57 -9.09 9.91 -38.62
N GLN A 58 -8.48 10.81 -39.39
CA GLN A 58 -8.29 10.62 -40.84
C GLN A 58 -7.01 9.83 -41.16
N LYS A 59 -6.10 9.70 -40.18
CA LYS A 59 -4.83 8.96 -40.31
C LYS A 59 -4.82 7.72 -39.40
N PRO A 60 -4.10 6.65 -39.78
CA PRO A 60 -3.82 5.54 -38.87
C PRO A 60 -3.16 6.08 -37.61
N SER A 61 -3.73 5.74 -36.45
CA SER A 61 -3.24 6.22 -35.16
C SER A 61 -3.47 5.18 -34.07
N LEU A 62 -2.54 5.10 -33.13
CA LEU A 62 -2.69 4.18 -31.97
C LEU A 62 -3.33 4.89 -30.77
N LYS A 63 -3.73 6.15 -30.91
CA LYS A 63 -4.35 6.96 -29.85
C LYS A 63 -5.62 6.34 -29.29
N HIS A 64 -6.41 5.71 -30.14
CA HIS A 64 -7.67 5.06 -29.76
C HIS A 64 -7.48 3.78 -28.93
N GLN A 65 -6.31 3.15 -29.02
CA GLN A 65 -5.94 2.00 -28.20
C GLN A 65 -5.39 2.43 -26.83
N ARG A 66 -5.04 3.72 -26.66
CA ARG A 66 -4.58 4.22 -25.37
C ARG A 66 -5.75 4.35 -24.40
N LYS A 67 -5.45 4.21 -23.12
CA LYS A 67 -6.42 4.37 -22.05
C LYS A 67 -7.00 5.79 -22.09
N TRP A 68 -8.28 5.90 -22.46
CA TRP A 68 -8.98 7.18 -22.64
C TRP A 68 -9.48 7.79 -21.33
N LYS A 69 -9.73 6.95 -20.31
CA LYS A 69 -10.04 7.41 -18.94
C LYS A 69 -8.77 7.37 -18.10
N SER A 70 -8.44 8.48 -17.45
CA SER A 70 -7.48 8.44 -16.34
C SER A 70 -8.02 7.50 -15.26
N ASP A 71 -7.12 6.83 -14.54
CA ASP A 71 -7.53 6.14 -13.32
C ASP A 71 -8.20 7.14 -12.37
N PRO A 72 -9.26 6.73 -11.65
CA PRO A 72 -9.76 7.51 -10.53
C PRO A 72 -8.59 7.86 -9.61
N ASN A 73 -8.55 9.10 -9.13
CA ASN A 73 -7.53 9.52 -8.19
C ASN A 73 -7.85 8.91 -6.82
N TYR A 74 -7.51 7.65 -6.64
CA TYR A 74 -7.72 6.95 -5.37
C TYR A 74 -6.86 7.61 -4.30
N THR A 75 -7.50 8.01 -3.20
CA THR A 75 -6.82 8.65 -2.09
C THR A 75 -5.99 7.63 -1.32
N LYS A 76 -4.76 7.93 -0.94
CA LYS A 76 -3.99 7.06 -0.02
C LYS A 76 -4.35 7.29 1.46
N SER A 77 -5.13 8.33 1.74
CA SER A 77 -5.57 8.66 3.09
C SER A 77 -6.56 7.63 3.64
N TRP A 78 -6.52 7.44 4.96
CA TRP A 78 -7.44 6.58 5.68
C TRP A 78 -8.27 7.39 6.68
N TYR A 79 -9.36 6.80 7.20
CA TYR A 79 -10.25 7.44 8.16
C TYR A 79 -9.53 7.83 9.45
N ASP A 80 -9.72 9.08 9.89
CA ASP A 80 -9.22 9.57 11.17
C ASP A 80 -10.00 8.97 12.35
N ARG A 81 -9.59 7.78 12.80
CA ARG A 81 -10.27 7.07 13.90
C ARG A 81 -10.16 7.85 15.21
N GLY A 82 -11.31 8.15 15.82
CA GLY A 82 -11.38 8.84 17.10
C GLY A 82 -11.16 10.36 17.02
N ALA A 83 -11.03 10.93 15.82
CA ALA A 83 -10.97 12.37 15.65
C ALA A 83 -12.32 13.01 16.00
N LYS A 84 -12.25 14.02 16.86
CA LYS A 84 -13.38 14.79 17.38
C LYS A 84 -13.32 16.18 16.79
N VAL A 85 -14.45 16.68 16.30
CA VAL A 85 -14.52 17.99 15.64
C VAL A 85 -15.02 19.05 16.61
N PHE A 86 -16.25 18.89 17.11
CA PHE A 86 -16.91 19.90 17.92
C PHE A 86 -17.66 19.27 19.10
N GLN A 87 -17.51 19.85 20.29
CA GLN A 87 -18.26 19.45 21.47
C GLN A 87 -19.22 20.56 21.89
N ALA A 88 -20.51 20.25 21.92
CA ALA A 88 -21.51 21.19 22.41
C ALA A 88 -21.69 21.09 23.92
N ASN A 89 -21.99 22.22 24.57
CA ASN A 89 -22.35 22.25 25.99
C ASN A 89 -23.84 21.98 26.25
N LYS A 90 -24.67 22.03 25.20
CA LYS A 90 -26.12 21.82 25.28
C LYS A 90 -26.58 20.93 24.14
N TYR A 91 -27.68 20.23 24.36
CA TYR A 91 -28.32 19.39 23.35
C TYR A 91 -28.76 20.24 22.15
N ARG A 92 -28.44 19.75 20.94
CA ARG A 92 -28.84 20.35 19.66
C ARG A 92 -29.97 19.54 19.05
N LYS A 93 -30.91 20.21 18.39
CA LYS A 93 -32.01 19.54 17.68
C LYS A 93 -31.42 18.67 16.56
N GLY A 94 -31.82 17.41 16.50
CA GLY A 94 -31.27 16.43 15.55
C GLY A 94 -30.06 15.66 16.06
N ALA A 95 -29.55 15.97 17.27
CA ALA A 95 -28.52 15.17 17.90
C ALA A 95 -29.08 13.86 18.47
N CYS A 96 -28.21 12.86 18.61
CA CYS A 96 -28.47 11.62 19.30
C CYS A 96 -29.10 11.88 20.68
N GLU A 97 -30.27 11.30 20.93
CA GLU A 97 -31.00 11.51 22.19
C GLU A 97 -30.25 10.94 23.41
N ASN A 98 -29.35 9.98 23.19
CA ASN A 98 -28.57 9.32 24.24
C ASN A 98 -27.35 10.16 24.65
N CYS A 99 -26.43 10.40 23.72
CA CYS A 99 -25.13 11.04 24.00
C CYS A 99 -25.06 12.52 23.59
N GLY A 100 -25.92 13.00 22.71
CA GLY A 100 -25.94 14.40 22.26
C GLY A 100 -24.98 14.75 21.10
N ALA A 101 -24.32 13.78 20.49
CA ALA A 101 -23.56 13.97 19.25
C ALA A 101 -24.50 14.09 18.03
N MET A 102 -24.11 14.85 17.02
CA MET A 102 -24.89 15.06 15.78
C MET A 102 -24.60 14.04 14.68
N THR A 103 -23.59 13.18 14.84
CA THR A 103 -23.09 12.30 13.76
C THR A 103 -23.87 11.01 13.58
N HIS A 104 -24.69 10.63 14.55
CA HIS A 104 -25.39 9.35 14.56
C HIS A 104 -26.73 9.42 15.30
N ASP A 105 -27.55 8.39 15.12
CA ASP A 105 -28.85 8.25 15.78
C ASP A 105 -28.74 7.50 17.11
N LYS A 106 -29.79 7.58 17.93
CA LYS A 106 -29.86 6.86 19.22
C LYS A 106 -29.58 5.35 19.09
N LYS A 107 -29.99 4.72 17.99
CA LYS A 107 -29.83 3.28 17.76
C LYS A 107 -28.40 2.88 17.38
N SER A 108 -27.68 3.75 16.68
CA SER A 108 -26.28 3.55 16.29
C SER A 108 -25.29 4.18 17.28
N CYS A 109 -25.79 4.60 18.45
CA CYS A 109 -24.96 5.18 19.49
C CYS A 109 -24.03 4.14 20.11
N VAL A 110 -22.73 4.45 20.11
CA VAL A 110 -21.68 3.60 20.71
C VAL A 110 -21.63 3.78 22.23
N GLU A 111 -22.14 4.91 22.73
CA GLU A 111 -22.21 5.17 24.16
C GLU A 111 -23.28 4.32 24.84
N ARG A 112 -23.01 3.94 26.10
CA ARG A 112 -23.95 3.14 26.90
C ARG A 112 -25.34 3.81 26.92
N PRO A 113 -26.43 3.06 26.63
CA PRO A 113 -27.78 3.60 26.72
C PRO A 113 -28.09 4.17 28.10
N ARG A 114 -28.42 5.46 28.15
CA ARG A 114 -28.81 6.18 29.37
C ARG A 114 -30.32 6.14 29.54
N VAL A 115 -30.80 6.07 30.79
CA VAL A 115 -32.24 6.04 31.13
C VAL A 115 -32.93 7.32 30.70
N VAL A 116 -32.37 8.49 31.08
CA VAL A 116 -32.94 9.80 30.77
C VAL A 116 -32.33 10.39 29.49
N GLY A 117 -31.07 10.08 29.14
CA GLY A 117 -30.43 10.56 27.91
C GLY A 117 -30.04 12.05 27.94
N ALA A 118 -29.18 12.45 26.99
CA ALA A 118 -28.67 13.81 26.83
C ALA A 118 -29.75 14.81 26.42
N LYS A 119 -30.80 14.37 25.71
CA LYS A 119 -31.91 15.23 25.23
C LYS A 119 -32.61 16.00 26.35
N TRP A 120 -32.77 15.36 27.49
CA TRP A 120 -33.54 15.91 28.62
C TRP A 120 -32.63 16.46 29.73
N THR A 121 -31.43 15.89 29.90
CA THR A 121 -30.50 16.32 30.96
C THR A 121 -29.52 17.41 30.54
N ASN A 122 -29.22 17.57 29.24
CA ASN A 122 -28.11 18.40 28.75
C ASN A 122 -26.74 18.10 29.38
N MET A 123 -26.60 16.97 30.07
CA MET A 123 -25.38 16.60 30.78
C MET A 123 -24.57 15.60 29.96
N GLN A 124 -23.24 15.73 30.03
CA GLN A 124 -22.28 14.82 29.40
C GLN A 124 -22.55 14.65 27.90
N ILE A 125 -22.54 15.77 27.16
CA ILE A 125 -22.68 15.80 25.70
C ILE A 125 -21.40 15.28 25.06
N ALA A 126 -21.53 14.24 24.24
CA ALA A 126 -20.44 13.68 23.47
C ALA A 126 -19.99 14.65 22.36
N PRO A 127 -18.68 14.68 22.04
CA PRO A 127 -18.18 15.40 20.88
C PRO A 127 -18.65 14.77 19.57
N ASP A 128 -18.82 15.60 18.55
CA ASP A 128 -19.15 15.18 17.19
C ASP A 128 -17.91 14.53 16.54
N GLU A 129 -18.14 13.41 15.85
CA GLU A 129 -17.12 12.66 15.12
C GLU A 129 -16.82 13.29 13.75
N LYS A 130 -15.61 13.07 13.23
CA LYS A 130 -15.27 13.47 11.86
C LYS A 130 -15.81 12.41 10.88
N VAL A 131 -16.83 12.76 10.10
CA VAL A 131 -17.37 11.88 9.05
C VAL A 131 -16.64 12.17 7.74
N GLU A 132 -15.92 11.18 7.24
CA GLU A 132 -15.18 11.25 5.97
C GLU A 132 -15.65 10.16 5.02
N SER A 133 -15.50 10.38 3.72
CA SER A 133 -15.78 9.37 2.68
C SER A 133 -14.63 9.35 1.68
N PHE A 134 -14.05 8.17 1.47
CA PHE A 134 -12.93 7.97 0.55
C PHE A 134 -13.30 6.99 -0.56
N GLU A 135 -12.87 7.29 -1.78
CA GLU A 135 -12.90 6.35 -2.89
C GLU A 135 -11.54 5.66 -2.99
N LEU A 136 -11.56 4.36 -2.73
CA LEU A 136 -10.39 3.49 -2.74
C LEU A 136 -10.58 2.38 -3.78
N ASP A 137 -9.45 1.94 -4.34
CA ASP A 137 -9.38 0.81 -5.25
C ASP A 137 -9.63 -0.52 -4.51
N TYR A 138 -9.58 -1.63 -5.24
CA TYR A 138 -9.85 -2.95 -4.67
C TYR A 138 -8.84 -3.33 -3.59
N ASP A 139 -7.56 -3.04 -3.84
CA ASP A 139 -6.45 -3.37 -2.94
C ASP A 139 -6.39 -2.37 -1.78
N GLY A 140 -6.52 -1.07 -2.06
CA GLY A 140 -6.59 -0.04 -1.01
C GLY A 140 -7.73 -0.24 -0.02
N LYS A 141 -8.87 -0.84 -0.40
CA LYS A 141 -9.93 -1.21 0.57
C LYS A 141 -9.56 -2.39 1.47
N ARG A 142 -8.66 -3.27 1.03
CA ARG A 142 -8.31 -4.53 1.67
C ARG A 142 -6.93 -4.53 2.31
N ASP A 143 -6.16 -3.46 2.12
CA ASP A 143 -4.87 -3.31 2.77
C ASP A 143 -5.04 -3.42 4.28
N ARG A 144 -4.39 -4.45 4.83
CA ARG A 144 -4.39 -4.76 6.26
C ARG A 144 -3.72 -3.65 7.08
N TRP A 145 -2.82 -2.89 6.46
CA TRP A 145 -2.04 -1.84 7.10
C TRP A 145 -2.64 -0.44 6.94
N ASN A 146 -3.89 -0.35 6.49
CA ASN A 146 -4.63 0.90 6.43
C ASN A 146 -4.72 1.59 7.79
N GLY A 147 -4.26 2.84 7.86
CA GLY A 147 -4.21 3.63 9.09
C GLY A 147 -3.10 3.23 10.07
N TYR A 148 -2.10 2.48 9.62
CA TYR A 148 -0.90 2.19 10.43
C TYR A 148 -0.10 3.47 10.69
N ASP A 149 0.19 3.76 11.95
CA ASP A 149 1.07 4.85 12.35
C ASP A 149 2.52 4.36 12.38
N PRO A 150 3.41 4.87 11.49
CA PRO A 150 4.82 4.50 11.46
C PRO A 150 5.55 4.70 12.79
N SER A 151 5.09 5.64 13.64
CA SER A 151 5.69 5.90 14.94
C SER A 151 5.59 4.68 15.88
N THR A 152 4.56 3.84 15.71
CA THR A 152 4.34 2.65 16.56
C THR A 152 5.40 1.58 16.34
N TYR A 153 6.07 1.58 15.18
CA TYR A 153 7.16 0.65 14.88
C TYR A 153 8.35 0.80 15.84
N THR A 154 8.51 1.98 16.45
CA THR A 154 9.56 2.23 17.46
C THR A 154 9.50 1.24 18.62
N ARG A 155 8.31 0.77 19.02
CA ARG A 155 8.16 -0.23 20.09
C ARG A 155 8.82 -1.55 19.72
N ILE A 156 8.65 -1.97 18.47
CA ILE A 156 9.26 -3.19 17.94
C ILE A 156 10.78 -3.04 17.95
N ILE A 157 11.30 -1.89 17.51
CA ILE A 157 12.75 -1.61 17.55
C ILE A 157 13.28 -1.75 18.98
N VAL A 158 12.61 -1.12 19.96
CA VAL A 158 12.99 -1.17 21.38
C VAL A 158 12.97 -2.61 21.92
N GLU A 159 11.96 -3.41 21.55
CA GLU A 159 11.88 -4.82 21.93
C GLU A 159 13.05 -5.64 21.37
N TYR A 160 13.44 -5.41 20.11
CA TYR A 160 14.60 -6.05 19.50
C TYR A 160 15.92 -5.61 20.14
N GLU A 161 16.09 -4.31 20.42
CA GLU A 161 17.27 -3.78 21.09
C GLU A 161 17.43 -4.41 22.49
N ALA A 162 16.34 -4.50 23.26
CA ALA A 162 16.35 -5.15 24.58
C ALA A 162 16.71 -6.64 24.48
N ARG A 163 16.18 -7.37 23.48
CA ARG A 163 16.53 -8.76 23.23
C ARG A 163 18.02 -8.93 22.89
N GLU A 164 18.56 -8.06 22.05
CA GLU A 164 19.98 -8.11 21.68
C GLU A 164 20.90 -7.75 22.86
N GLU A 165 20.51 -6.82 23.72
CA GLU A 165 21.22 -6.55 24.97
C GLU A 165 21.21 -7.74 25.93
N ALA A 166 20.07 -8.42 26.06
CA ALA A 166 19.96 -9.65 26.86
C ALA A 166 20.86 -10.77 26.30
N ARG A 167 20.87 -10.98 24.99
CA ARG A 167 21.78 -11.92 24.30
C ARG A 167 23.24 -11.60 24.58
N LYS A 168 23.65 -10.33 24.48
CA LYS A 168 25.02 -9.89 24.78
C LYS A 168 25.40 -10.11 26.23
N LYS A 169 24.50 -9.85 27.19
CA LYS A 169 24.73 -10.10 28.62
C LYS A 169 24.92 -11.59 28.89
N PHE A 170 24.03 -12.43 28.35
CA PHE A 170 24.11 -13.88 28.49
C PHE A 170 25.42 -14.46 27.93
N LEU A 171 25.84 -14.01 26.75
CA LEU A 171 27.13 -14.43 26.17
C LEU A 171 28.32 -14.03 27.04
N LYS A 172 28.33 -12.80 27.58
CA LYS A 172 29.37 -12.33 28.49
C LYS A 172 29.39 -13.15 29.79
N GLU A 173 28.24 -13.47 30.36
CA GLU A 173 28.14 -14.32 31.54
C GLU A 173 28.66 -15.74 31.29
N GLN A 174 28.36 -16.33 30.13
CA GLN A 174 28.93 -17.64 29.76
C GLN A 174 30.45 -17.59 29.59
N GLN A 175 31.00 -16.53 28.98
CA GLN A 175 32.44 -16.36 28.86
C GLN A 175 33.11 -16.22 30.22
N LEU A 176 32.52 -15.42 31.13
CA LEU A 176 33.01 -15.26 32.51
C LEU A 176 33.01 -16.59 33.27
N LYS A 177 31.92 -17.37 33.22
CA LYS A 177 31.86 -18.70 33.84
C LYS A 177 32.94 -19.64 33.33
N LYS A 178 33.19 -19.69 32.01
CA LYS A 178 34.26 -20.51 31.42
C LYS A 178 35.65 -20.06 31.88
N LEU A 179 35.88 -18.75 32.06
CA LEU A 179 37.15 -18.23 32.57
C LEU A 179 37.33 -18.54 34.06
N GLU A 180 36.27 -18.45 34.87
CA GLU A 180 36.27 -18.84 36.28
C GLU A 180 36.55 -20.34 36.47
N GLU A 181 35.93 -21.20 35.65
CA GLU A 181 36.18 -22.65 35.63
C GLU A 181 37.64 -22.96 35.29
N LYS A 182 38.21 -22.29 34.26
CA LYS A 182 39.64 -22.44 33.89
C LYS A 182 40.61 -21.97 34.97
N ASN A 183 40.27 -20.90 35.71
CA ASN A 183 41.10 -20.39 36.80
C ASN A 183 41.00 -21.25 38.09
N GLY A 184 39.92 -22.00 38.28
CA GLY A 184 39.76 -22.98 39.36
C GLY A 184 40.50 -24.31 39.12
N SER A 185 40.79 -24.63 37.85
CA SER A 185 41.59 -25.78 37.42
C SER A 185 43.02 -25.37 37.11
N GLN A 186 43.77 -24.92 38.13
CA GLN A 186 45.20 -24.72 38.04
C GLN A 186 45.93 -25.95 38.59
N ASP A 187 46.01 -27.01 37.78
CA ASP A 187 47.22 -27.82 37.70
C ASP A 187 47.33 -28.48 36.31
N ASP A 188 48.56 -28.46 35.80
CA ASP A 188 49.10 -29.08 34.58
C ASP A 188 48.82 -28.46 33.18
N ASN A 189 49.88 -27.78 32.71
CA ASN A 189 50.35 -27.57 31.34
C ASN A 189 49.56 -28.22 30.20
N ASP A 190 49.00 -27.39 29.31
CA ASP A 190 49.13 -27.63 27.86
C ASP A 190 48.94 -26.33 27.07
N ALA A 191 49.90 -26.08 26.17
CA ALA A 191 49.90 -24.96 25.25
C ALA A 191 49.23 -25.42 23.94
N GLY A 192 48.01 -24.94 23.66
CA GLY A 192 47.33 -25.33 22.43
C GLY A 192 46.06 -24.54 22.11
N SER A 193 46.14 -23.78 21.02
CA SER A 193 45.05 -23.25 20.19
C SER A 193 44.26 -22.04 20.72
N ASP A 194 44.70 -20.86 20.29
CA ASP A 194 44.02 -19.55 20.41
C ASP A 194 43.16 -19.24 19.16
N GLU A 195 42.61 -20.27 18.51
CA GLU A 195 41.82 -20.13 17.28
C GLU A 195 40.66 -21.12 17.33
N ASP A 196 39.52 -20.76 17.95
CA ASP A 196 38.19 -21.38 17.73
C ASP A 196 37.13 -20.82 18.72
N VAL A 197 37.06 -19.50 18.90
CA VAL A 197 35.95 -18.86 19.66
C VAL A 197 35.01 -18.07 18.76
N GLU A 198 35.18 -18.14 17.43
CA GLU A 198 34.38 -17.35 16.50
C GLU A 198 33.16 -18.08 15.90
N ASP A 199 33.06 -19.42 15.99
CA ASP A 199 32.01 -20.12 15.24
C ASP A 199 31.48 -21.36 15.98
N GLY A 200 30.31 -21.28 16.62
CA GLY A 200 29.61 -22.50 17.05
C GLY A 200 28.71 -22.45 18.28
N LEU A 201 28.63 -21.35 19.03
CA LEU A 201 27.58 -21.24 20.07
C LEU A 201 26.25 -20.94 19.39
N LYS A 202 25.57 -22.00 18.96
CA LYS A 202 24.14 -21.99 18.63
C LYS A 202 23.40 -21.66 19.92
N ILE A 203 23.18 -20.37 20.16
CA ILE A 203 22.45 -19.88 21.33
C ILE A 203 21.03 -20.41 21.19
N ASP A 204 20.61 -21.30 22.08
CA ASP A 204 19.22 -21.73 22.17
C ASP A 204 18.37 -20.51 22.52
N GLU A 205 17.74 -19.89 21.51
CA GLU A 205 16.98 -18.64 21.66
C GLU A 205 15.93 -18.73 22.77
N ALA A 206 15.36 -19.92 22.98
CA ALA A 206 14.41 -20.22 24.05
C ALA A 206 14.94 -20.00 25.47
N LYS A 207 16.24 -20.22 25.74
CA LYS A 207 16.84 -20.02 27.07
C LYS A 207 17.08 -18.54 27.38
N VAL A 208 17.28 -17.72 26.34
CA VAL A 208 17.46 -16.28 26.49
C VAL A 208 16.10 -15.60 26.73
N ASP A 209 15.06 -16.03 26.03
CA ASP A 209 13.71 -15.51 26.21
C ASP A 209 13.14 -15.88 27.60
N GLU A 210 13.36 -17.11 28.12
CA GLU A 210 12.96 -17.51 29.48
C GLU A 210 13.60 -16.67 30.60
N GLN A 211 14.86 -16.23 30.43
CA GLN A 211 15.52 -15.34 31.39
C GLN A 211 15.01 -13.89 31.32
N SER A 212 14.55 -13.43 30.16
CA SER A 212 13.93 -12.10 30.03
C SER A 212 12.48 -12.05 30.53
N ASP A 213 11.71 -13.13 30.33
CA ASP A 213 10.30 -13.19 30.75
C ASP A 213 10.13 -13.51 32.25
N GLY A 214 11.12 -14.14 32.88
CA GLY A 214 11.13 -14.39 34.34
C GLY A 214 11.30 -13.15 35.23
N LEU A 215 11.45 -11.96 34.63
CA LEU A 215 11.61 -10.67 35.30
C LEU A 215 10.36 -9.78 35.24
N ARG A 216 9.21 -10.31 34.78
CA ARG A 216 7.94 -9.57 34.68
C ARG A 216 6.93 -9.92 35.77
#